data_AF-A0A0R3SYW8-F1
#
_entry.id   AF-A0A0R3SYW8-F1
#
_cell.length_a   1.000
_cell.length_b   1.000
_cell.length_c   1.000
_cell.angle_alpha   90.00
_cell.angle_beta   90.00
_cell.angle_gamma   90.00
#
_symmetry.space_group_name_H-M   'P 1'
#
loop_
_entity.id
_entity.type
_entity.pdbx_description
1 polymer ?
#
loop_
_entity_poly.entity_id
_entity_poly.type
_entity_poly.pdbx_seq_one_letter_code
_entity_poly.pdbx_strand_id
1 'polypeptide(L)'
;MCHAKSDHRQYERFSESENEFFTPVERILAAEYILRQSDFQGVDDDLRTDSTRAYLLKNWPSPWSIFNPQPLDKIREYFGEKVPFSFARIQFFIWSFLAISIVAGVASLVPPLLKNKPHEEVCSKNNTPFILCPTCKGEGCRFKRLKDSCGDLTPSVPVSNVLDIFKSLICAIYGTVQAWRVFSSVHRKRMKHIGTPEATTQSVASETASSMAASSARSSNGE
;
A
#
# COMPACT_ATOMS: atom_id res chain seq x y z
N MET A 1 37.64 -33.67 -14.46
CA MET A 1 37.29 -32.74 -13.36
C MET A 1 37.91 -31.40 -13.67
N CYS A 2 37.13 -30.40 -14.09
CA CYS A 2 37.60 -29.04 -14.27
C CYS A 2 36.93 -28.17 -13.20
N HIS A 3 37.69 -27.76 -12.19
CA HIS A 3 37.28 -26.75 -11.21
C HIS A 3 37.53 -25.37 -11.83
N ALA A 4 36.46 -24.68 -12.26
CA ALA A 4 36.54 -23.28 -12.62
C ALA A 4 36.39 -22.44 -11.35
N LYS A 5 37.48 -21.79 -10.92
CA LYS A 5 37.51 -20.84 -9.81
C LYS A 5 36.96 -19.50 -10.36
N SER A 6 35.70 -19.16 -10.06
CA SER A 6 35.09 -17.91 -10.56
C SER A 6 35.48 -16.73 -9.68
N ASP A 7 36.13 -15.75 -10.30
CA ASP A 7 36.65 -14.51 -9.70
C ASP A 7 35.50 -13.53 -9.40
N HIS A 8 35.28 -13.23 -8.11
CA HIS A 8 34.25 -12.32 -7.60
C HIS A 8 34.35 -10.88 -8.17
N ARG A 9 35.53 -10.51 -8.73
CA ARG A 9 35.80 -9.16 -9.26
C ARG A 9 35.01 -8.77 -10.49
N GLN A 10 34.47 -9.73 -11.25
CA GLN A 10 33.74 -9.39 -12.47
C GLN A 10 32.37 -8.77 -12.17
N TYR A 11 31.79 -9.06 -11.00
CA TYR A 11 30.44 -8.64 -10.64
C TYR A 11 30.36 -7.21 -10.11
N GLU A 12 31.38 -6.72 -9.40
CA GLU A 12 31.38 -5.31 -8.94
C GLU A 12 31.36 -4.32 -10.11
N ARG A 13 31.99 -4.68 -11.24
CA ARG A 13 31.96 -3.87 -12.46
C ARG A 13 30.57 -3.79 -13.10
N PHE A 14 29.69 -4.78 -12.85
CA PHE A 14 28.30 -4.75 -13.33
C PHE A 14 27.40 -3.80 -12.51
N SER A 15 27.77 -3.49 -11.26
CA SER A 15 26.97 -2.61 -10.39
C SER A 15 27.07 -1.13 -10.77
N GLU A 16 28.11 -0.71 -11.48
CA GLU A 16 28.43 0.71 -11.69
C GLU A 16 27.88 1.28 -13.01
N SER A 17 27.36 0.42 -13.91
CA SER A 17 26.82 0.80 -15.22
C SER A 17 25.29 0.75 -15.23
N GLU A 18 24.63 1.76 -14.67
CA GLU A 18 23.17 1.80 -14.59
C GLU A 18 22.48 2.45 -15.81
N ASN A 19 23.20 2.72 -16.91
CA ASN A 19 22.66 3.47 -18.05
C ASN A 19 22.78 2.78 -19.42
N GLU A 20 23.25 1.53 -19.50
CA GLU A 20 23.30 0.83 -20.78
C GLU A 20 22.31 -0.34 -20.83
N PHE A 21 21.39 -0.25 -21.79
CA PHE A 21 20.36 -1.23 -22.08
C PHE A 21 21.01 -2.59 -22.37
N PHE A 22 20.93 -3.50 -21.38
CA PHE A 22 21.50 -4.84 -21.40
C PHE A 22 21.33 -5.54 -22.75
N THR A 23 22.43 -6.03 -23.31
CA THR A 23 22.41 -6.84 -24.54
C THR A 23 21.65 -8.15 -24.32
N PRO A 24 21.04 -8.76 -25.36
CA PRO A 24 20.30 -10.03 -25.21
C PRO A 24 21.12 -11.15 -24.55
N VAL A 25 22.44 -11.18 -24.78
CA VAL A 25 23.35 -12.20 -24.24
C VAL A 25 23.56 -12.01 -22.75
N GLU A 26 23.70 -10.77 -22.25
CA GLU A 26 23.83 -10.50 -20.81
C GLU A 26 22.57 -10.89 -20.05
N ARG A 27 21.39 -10.73 -20.66
CA ARG A 27 20.12 -11.17 -20.06
C ARG A 27 20.04 -12.68 -19.97
N ILE A 28 20.55 -13.40 -20.98
CA ILE A 28 20.60 -14.87 -20.98
C ILE A 28 21.58 -15.36 -19.90
N LEU A 29 22.77 -14.77 -19.80
CA LEU A 29 23.76 -15.14 -18.79
C LEU A 29 23.28 -14.83 -17.37
N ALA A 30 22.62 -13.68 -17.16
CA ALA A 30 22.00 -13.34 -15.89
C ALA A 30 20.85 -14.30 -15.55
N ALA A 31 20.01 -14.66 -16.54
CA ALA A 31 18.94 -15.63 -16.36
C ALA A 31 19.50 -17.03 -16.04
N GLU A 32 20.53 -17.49 -16.74
CA GLU A 32 21.19 -18.77 -16.49
C GLU A 32 21.86 -18.82 -15.11
N TYR A 33 22.47 -17.71 -14.68
CA TYR A 33 23.00 -17.56 -13.32
C TYR A 33 21.91 -17.68 -12.26
N ILE A 34 20.80 -16.95 -12.42
CA ILE A 34 19.65 -17.02 -11.52
C ILE A 34 19.06 -18.44 -11.50
N LEU A 35 18.92 -19.08 -12.66
CA LEU A 35 18.39 -20.43 -12.78
C LEU A 35 19.31 -21.47 -12.12
N ARG A 36 20.63 -21.35 -12.30
CA ARG A 36 21.62 -22.21 -11.64
C ARG A 36 21.63 -22.00 -10.12
N GLN A 37 21.43 -20.77 -9.65
CA GLN A 37 21.34 -20.46 -8.22
C GLN A 37 19.96 -20.80 -7.62
N SER A 38 18.96 -21.01 -8.48
CA SER A 38 17.63 -21.47 -8.10
C SER A 38 17.52 -22.99 -7.95
N ASP A 39 18.62 -23.73 -8.04
CA ASP A 39 18.62 -25.16 -7.70
C ASP A 39 18.17 -25.31 -6.23
N PHE A 40 16.90 -25.71 -6.06
CA PHE A 40 16.18 -25.78 -4.78
C PHE A 40 16.72 -26.89 -3.86
N GLN A 41 17.80 -27.56 -4.25
CA GLN A 41 18.42 -28.70 -3.55
C GLN A 41 18.95 -28.36 -2.14
N GLY A 42 19.04 -27.07 -1.77
CA GLY A 42 19.54 -26.59 -0.47
C GLY A 42 18.53 -25.84 0.40
N VAL A 43 17.23 -25.85 0.06
CA VAL A 43 16.19 -25.16 0.85
C VAL A 43 16.14 -25.67 2.29
N ASP A 44 16.42 -26.96 2.50
CA ASP A 44 16.41 -27.58 3.83
C ASP A 44 17.63 -27.19 4.69
N ASP A 45 18.80 -26.88 4.09
CA ASP A 45 19.98 -26.41 4.84
C ASP A 45 19.94 -24.90 5.12
N ASP A 46 19.31 -24.12 4.23
CA ASP A 46 19.07 -22.68 4.45
C ASP A 46 17.99 -22.45 5.53
N LEU A 47 17.00 -23.34 5.66
CA LEU A 47 16.03 -23.32 6.77
C LEU A 47 16.65 -23.67 8.14
N ARG A 48 17.82 -24.31 8.16
CA ARG A 48 18.57 -24.67 9.39
C ARG A 48 19.49 -23.55 9.87
N THR A 49 19.80 -22.58 9.03
CA THR A 49 20.64 -21.43 9.38
C THR A 49 19.78 -20.18 9.51
N ASP A 50 20.16 -19.26 10.42
CA ASP A 50 19.45 -17.99 10.66
C ASP A 50 19.69 -16.99 9.51
N SER A 51 19.41 -17.41 8.28
CA SER A 51 19.64 -16.62 7.07
C SER A 51 18.45 -15.69 6.81
N THR A 52 18.73 -14.50 6.30
CA THR A 52 17.68 -13.52 5.93
C THR A 52 16.67 -14.10 4.92
N ARG A 53 17.12 -15.06 4.07
CA ARG A 53 16.27 -15.75 3.10
C ARG A 53 15.26 -16.68 3.78
N ALA A 54 15.69 -17.50 4.74
CA ALA A 54 14.80 -18.38 5.51
C ALA A 54 13.75 -17.59 6.31
N TYR A 55 14.15 -16.46 6.91
CA TYR A 55 13.22 -15.55 7.60
C TYR A 55 12.14 -15.01 6.66
N LEU A 56 12.52 -14.52 5.48
CA LEU A 56 11.59 -13.98 4.50
C LEU A 56 10.63 -15.05 4.01
N LEU A 57 11.11 -16.25 3.67
CA LEU A 57 10.26 -17.35 3.22
C LEU A 57 9.24 -17.80 4.27
N LYS A 58 9.60 -17.74 5.55
CA LYS A 58 8.70 -18.16 6.64
C LYS A 58 7.66 -17.10 7.01
N ASN A 59 8.07 -15.83 7.09
CA ASN A 59 7.26 -14.79 7.73
C ASN A 59 6.56 -13.86 6.72
N TRP A 60 7.09 -13.70 5.51
CA TRP A 60 6.61 -12.71 4.54
C TRP A 60 5.50 -13.20 3.59
N PRO A 61 5.53 -14.40 2.98
CA PRO A 61 4.53 -14.82 2.00
C PRO A 61 3.17 -15.22 2.61
N SER A 62 2.95 -14.94 3.89
CA SER A 62 1.68 -15.26 4.53
C SER A 62 0.58 -14.29 4.07
N PRO A 63 -0.66 -14.76 3.82
CA PRO A 63 -1.78 -13.87 3.46
C PRO A 63 -2.10 -12.85 4.57
N TRP A 64 -1.74 -13.16 5.81
CA TRP A 64 -1.84 -12.26 6.96
C TRP A 64 -0.78 -11.14 6.96
N SER A 65 0.32 -11.29 6.21
CA SER A 65 1.37 -10.27 6.12
C SER A 65 0.88 -8.95 5.50
N ILE A 66 -0.25 -8.94 4.79
CA ILE A 66 -0.85 -7.69 4.28
C ILE A 66 -1.28 -6.75 5.41
N PHE A 67 -1.69 -7.28 6.56
CA PHE A 67 -2.11 -6.47 7.70
C PHE A 67 -0.96 -6.09 8.63
N ASN A 68 0.22 -6.68 8.43
CA ASN A 68 1.42 -6.34 9.16
C ASN A 68 2.28 -5.33 8.36
N PRO A 69 3.08 -4.48 9.02
CA PRO A 69 4.07 -3.68 8.32
C PRO A 69 5.07 -4.59 7.61
N GLN A 70 5.39 -4.28 6.35
CA GLN A 70 6.34 -5.09 5.57
C GLN A 70 7.76 -4.95 6.13
N PRO A 71 8.54 -6.04 6.24
CA PRO A 71 9.92 -6.01 6.73
C PRO A 71 10.88 -5.45 5.67
N LEU A 72 10.80 -4.15 5.41
CA LEU A 72 11.53 -3.47 4.34
C LEU A 72 13.05 -3.58 4.48
N ASP A 73 13.57 -3.62 5.71
CA ASP A 73 15.00 -3.72 5.97
C ASP A 73 15.55 -5.10 5.56
N LYS A 74 14.81 -6.18 5.85
CA LYS A 74 15.18 -7.55 5.43
C LYS A 74 15.02 -7.76 3.92
N ILE A 75 14.00 -7.15 3.32
CA ILE A 75 13.83 -7.13 1.86
C ILE A 75 14.98 -6.36 1.20
N ARG A 76 15.44 -5.24 1.80
CA ARG A 76 16.59 -4.48 1.32
C ARG A 76 17.89 -5.28 1.38
N GLU A 77 18.13 -5.97 2.49
CA GLU A 77 19.32 -6.82 2.69
C GLU A 77 19.39 -7.93 1.63
N TYR A 78 18.25 -8.52 1.26
CA TYR A 78 18.20 -9.64 0.32
C TYR A 78 18.10 -9.23 -1.17
N PHE A 79 17.28 -8.21 -1.50
CA PHE A 79 17.01 -7.79 -2.88
C PHE A 79 17.73 -6.49 -3.30
N GLY A 80 18.46 -5.84 -2.38
CA GLY A 80 19.13 -4.57 -2.62
C GLY A 80 18.21 -3.35 -2.42
N GLU A 81 18.73 -2.15 -2.72
CA GLU A 81 18.09 -0.88 -2.30
C GLU A 81 16.85 -0.48 -3.12
N LYS A 82 16.70 -1.01 -4.34
CA LYS A 82 15.68 -0.55 -5.31
C LYS A 82 14.33 -1.24 -5.12
N VAL A 83 14.36 -2.52 -4.76
CA VAL A 83 13.20 -3.38 -4.58
C VAL A 83 12.29 -3.02 -3.39
N PRO A 84 12.80 -2.72 -2.17
CA PRO A 84 11.95 -2.45 -1.00
C PRO A 84 11.03 -1.24 -1.19
N PHE A 85 11.44 -0.23 -1.98
CA PHE A 85 10.60 0.94 -2.25
C PHE A 85 9.32 0.58 -3.03
N SER A 86 9.39 -0.40 -3.92
CA SER A 86 8.22 -0.89 -4.67
C SER A 86 7.23 -1.59 -3.74
N PHE A 87 7.72 -2.38 -2.79
CA PHE A 87 6.91 -3.05 -1.78
C PHE A 87 6.27 -2.06 -0.81
N ALA A 88 7.01 -1.05 -0.35
CA ALA A 88 6.49 0.04 0.47
C ALA A 88 5.33 0.78 -0.22
N ARG A 89 5.43 0.99 -1.54
CA ARG A 89 4.37 1.60 -2.34
C ARG A 89 3.09 0.77 -2.35
N ILE A 90 3.23 -0.53 -2.58
CA ILE A 90 2.09 -1.44 -2.63
C ILE A 90 1.38 -1.45 -1.26
N GLN A 91 2.13 -1.59 -0.16
CA GLN A 91 1.57 -1.58 1.19
C GLN A 91 0.80 -0.29 1.49
N PHE A 92 1.40 0.86 1.17
CA PHE A 92 0.81 2.17 1.39
C PHE A 92 -0.56 2.32 0.70
N PHE A 93 -0.65 1.90 -0.57
CA PHE A 93 -1.90 1.99 -1.31
C PHE A 93 -2.96 1.03 -0.78
N ILE A 94 -2.59 -0.21 -0.46
CA ILE A 94 -3.52 -1.19 0.13
C ILE A 94 -4.14 -0.63 1.41
N TRP A 95 -3.32 -0.07 2.32
CA TRP A 95 -3.79 0.48 3.58
C TRP A 95 -4.65 1.73 3.40
N SER A 96 -4.27 2.61 2.48
CA SER A 96 -5.03 3.81 2.17
C SER A 96 -6.41 3.48 1.58
N PHE A 97 -6.48 2.54 0.64
CA PHE A 97 -7.74 2.09 0.06
C PHE A 97 -8.62 1.36 1.08
N LEU A 98 -8.02 0.55 1.96
CA LEU A 98 -8.75 -0.09 3.04
C LEU A 98 -9.38 0.95 3.98
N ALA A 99 -8.64 1.98 4.38
CA ALA A 99 -9.16 3.07 5.21
C ALA A 99 -10.31 3.83 4.54
N ILE A 100 -10.16 4.17 3.25
CA ILE A 100 -11.21 4.83 2.45
C ILE A 100 -12.46 3.93 2.39
N SER A 101 -12.28 2.62 2.15
CA SER A 101 -13.37 1.67 2.07
C SER A 101 -14.13 1.51 3.39
N ILE A 102 -13.42 1.46 4.53
CA ILE A 102 -14.05 1.41 5.85
C ILE A 102 -14.88 2.67 6.10
N VAL A 103 -14.31 3.86 5.87
CA VAL A 103 -15.03 5.13 6.07
C VAL A 103 -16.25 5.23 5.14
N ALA A 104 -16.11 4.87 3.87
CA ALA A 104 -17.20 4.87 2.90
C ALA A 104 -18.29 3.84 3.26
N GLY A 105 -17.89 2.65 3.74
CA GLY A 105 -18.80 1.60 4.19
C GLY A 105 -19.58 2.00 5.44
N VAL A 106 -18.93 2.63 6.42
CA VAL A 106 -19.62 3.17 7.60
C VAL A 106 -20.56 4.30 7.19
N ALA A 107 -20.11 5.22 6.34
CA ALA A 107 -20.91 6.34 5.88
C ALA A 107 -22.13 5.92 5.05
N SER A 108 -22.08 4.78 4.33
CA SER A 108 -23.22 4.26 3.55
C SER A 108 -24.29 3.57 4.41
N LEU A 109 -23.92 3.08 5.60
CA LEU A 109 -24.86 2.46 6.55
C LEU A 109 -25.70 3.48 7.31
N VAL A 110 -25.24 4.72 7.47
CA VAL A 110 -25.93 5.77 8.25
C VAL A 110 -27.23 6.28 7.59
N PRO A 111 -27.27 6.63 6.28
CA PRO A 111 -28.47 7.15 5.62
C PRO A 111 -29.71 6.24 5.66
N PRO A 112 -29.64 4.91 5.42
CA PRO A 112 -30.83 4.06 5.52
C PRO A 112 -31.33 3.85 6.96
N LEU A 113 -30.48 4.06 7.98
CA LEU A 113 -30.86 3.99 9.39
C LEU A 113 -31.55 5.28 9.87
N LEU A 114 -31.22 6.41 9.24
CA LEU A 114 -31.92 7.67 9.43
C LEU A 114 -33.14 7.67 8.52
N LYS A 115 -34.36 7.62 9.08
CA LYS A 115 -35.60 7.76 8.31
C LYS A 115 -35.42 8.88 7.29
N ASN A 116 -35.59 8.58 5.99
CA ASN A 116 -35.47 9.54 4.89
C ASN A 116 -36.64 10.54 4.94
N LYS A 117 -36.68 11.35 6.00
CA LYS A 117 -37.78 12.26 6.33
C LYS A 117 -38.17 13.15 5.17
N PRO A 118 -37.24 13.75 4.39
CA PRO A 118 -37.65 14.66 3.31
C PRO A 118 -38.40 13.99 2.17
N HIS A 119 -38.04 12.74 1.81
CA HIS A 119 -38.72 12.02 0.72
C HIS A 119 -40.06 11.46 1.18
N GLU A 120 -40.10 10.93 2.40
CA GLU A 120 -41.33 10.45 3.03
C GLU A 120 -42.31 11.61 3.27
N GLU A 121 -41.82 12.78 3.68
CA GLU A 121 -42.59 14.01 3.82
C GLU A 121 -43.05 14.62 2.49
N VAL A 122 -42.55 14.19 1.32
CA VAL A 122 -43.05 14.70 0.03
C VAL A 122 -43.96 13.69 -0.66
N CYS A 123 -43.67 12.40 -0.51
CA CYS A 123 -44.37 11.30 -1.17
C CYS A 123 -45.40 10.57 -0.27
N SER A 124 -45.52 10.92 1.01
CA SER A 124 -46.53 10.31 1.90
C SER A 124 -47.96 10.61 1.43
N LYS A 125 -48.82 9.59 1.49
CA LYS A 125 -50.25 9.69 1.13
C LYS A 125 -51.04 10.62 2.06
N ASN A 126 -50.55 10.84 3.28
CA ASN A 126 -51.22 11.64 4.32
C ASN A 126 -50.80 13.12 4.33
N ASN A 127 -50.09 13.57 3.30
CA ASN A 127 -49.33 14.80 3.37
C ASN A 127 -50.15 16.06 3.01
N THR A 128 -49.77 17.15 3.64
CA THR A 128 -50.32 18.53 3.56
C THR A 128 -50.61 19.02 2.13
N PRO A 129 -51.70 19.78 1.91
CA PRO A 129 -52.10 20.31 0.60
C PRO A 129 -51.22 21.51 0.18
N PHE A 130 -49.90 21.37 0.21
CA PHE A 130 -48.99 22.41 -0.27
C PHE A 130 -49.07 22.52 -1.79
N ILE A 131 -49.49 23.70 -2.25
CA ILE A 131 -49.58 24.06 -3.66
C ILE A 131 -48.33 24.88 -3.99
N LEU A 132 -47.59 24.44 -5.00
CA LEU A 132 -46.46 25.22 -5.51
C LEU A 132 -46.96 26.31 -6.45
N CYS A 133 -46.29 27.45 -6.40
CA CYS A 133 -46.42 28.47 -7.43
C CYS A 133 -45.96 27.90 -8.78
N PRO A 134 -46.65 28.23 -9.88
CA PRO A 134 -46.19 27.87 -11.21
C PRO A 134 -44.84 28.54 -11.48
N THR A 135 -43.98 27.85 -12.20
CA THR A 135 -42.66 28.37 -12.63
C THR A 135 -42.76 29.45 -13.71
N CYS A 136 -43.97 29.71 -14.23
CA CYS A 136 -44.25 30.67 -15.29
C CYS A 136 -45.40 31.62 -14.92
N LYS A 137 -45.38 32.84 -15.49
CA LYS A 137 -46.33 33.94 -15.22
C LYS A 137 -47.37 34.19 -16.34
N GLY A 138 -47.63 33.22 -17.22
CA GLY A 138 -48.52 33.38 -18.39
C GLY A 138 -49.92 32.76 -18.23
N GLU A 139 -50.86 33.15 -19.09
CA GLU A 139 -52.15 32.46 -19.27
C GLU A 139 -51.89 31.04 -19.78
N GLY A 140 -52.22 30.04 -18.95
CA GLY A 140 -51.96 28.62 -19.23
C GLY A 140 -51.08 27.91 -18.19
N CYS A 141 -50.44 28.64 -17.27
CA CYS A 141 -49.66 28.07 -16.19
C CYS A 141 -50.56 27.51 -15.08
N ARG A 142 -50.44 26.22 -14.77
CA ARG A 142 -51.24 25.54 -13.75
C ARG A 142 -50.47 25.41 -12.44
N PHE A 143 -51.16 25.64 -11.34
CA PHE A 143 -50.68 25.33 -10.00
C PHE A 143 -50.55 23.80 -9.83
N LYS A 144 -49.41 23.33 -9.29
CA LYS A 144 -49.11 21.91 -9.09
C LYS A 144 -49.07 21.60 -7.58
N ARG A 145 -49.54 20.43 -7.17
CA ARG A 145 -49.41 19.99 -5.76
C ARG A 145 -48.03 19.39 -5.54
N LEU A 146 -47.49 19.55 -4.33
CA LEU A 146 -46.16 19.05 -3.97
C LEU A 146 -46.01 17.53 -4.19
N LYS A 147 -47.07 16.76 -3.90
CA LYS A 147 -47.12 15.31 -4.13
C LYS A 147 -46.94 14.91 -5.60
N ASP A 148 -47.37 15.75 -6.54
CA ASP A 148 -47.34 15.45 -7.98
C ASP A 148 -45.91 15.56 -8.55
N SER A 149 -44.97 16.08 -7.76
CA SER A 149 -43.53 16.12 -8.06
C SER A 149 -42.76 14.93 -7.50
N CYS A 150 -43.41 13.99 -6.80
CA CYS A 150 -42.75 12.78 -6.27
C CYS A 150 -42.08 11.94 -7.38
N GLY A 151 -42.70 11.84 -8.55
CA GLY A 151 -42.13 11.16 -9.72
C GLY A 151 -40.88 11.83 -10.29
N ASP A 152 -40.76 13.16 -10.16
CA ASP A 152 -39.58 13.95 -10.58
C ASP A 152 -38.47 13.92 -9.52
N LEU A 153 -38.84 13.72 -8.25
CA LEU A 153 -37.92 13.57 -7.12
C LEU A 153 -37.31 12.16 -7.03
N THR A 154 -38.01 11.15 -7.53
CA THR A 154 -37.55 9.75 -7.52
C THR A 154 -36.24 9.52 -8.31
N PRO A 155 -36.05 10.06 -9.53
CA PRO A 155 -34.80 9.88 -10.29
C PRO A 155 -33.69 10.87 -9.90
N SER A 156 -34.02 12.01 -9.27
CA SER A 156 -33.02 13.04 -8.93
C SER A 156 -32.18 12.66 -7.72
N VAL A 157 -32.73 11.92 -6.75
CA VAL A 157 -31.97 11.38 -5.59
C VAL A 157 -30.82 10.45 -6.01
N PRO A 158 -31.00 9.43 -6.89
CA PRO A 158 -29.88 8.57 -7.29
C PRO A 158 -28.85 9.29 -8.19
N VAL A 159 -29.26 10.23 -9.04
CA VAL A 159 -28.35 10.88 -10.01
C VAL A 159 -27.41 11.90 -9.36
N SER A 160 -27.89 12.73 -8.43
CA SER A 160 -27.02 13.64 -7.67
C SER A 160 -25.99 12.86 -6.84
N ASN A 161 -26.40 11.72 -6.27
CA ASN A 161 -25.52 10.85 -5.49
C ASN A 161 -24.43 10.20 -6.35
N VAL A 162 -24.75 9.76 -7.57
CA VAL A 162 -23.76 9.12 -8.46
C VAL A 162 -22.65 10.10 -8.84
N LEU A 163 -22.99 11.34 -9.21
CA LEU A 163 -21.98 12.35 -9.55
C LEU A 163 -21.09 12.69 -8.36
N ASP A 164 -21.65 12.79 -7.16
CA ASP A 164 -20.88 13.06 -5.94
C ASP A 164 -20.04 11.84 -5.49
N ILE A 165 -20.49 10.62 -5.73
CA ILE A 165 -19.68 9.40 -5.57
C ILE A 165 -18.46 9.44 -6.52
N PHE A 166 -18.65 9.78 -7.80
CA PHE A 166 -17.53 9.91 -8.73
C PHE A 166 -16.55 11.02 -8.32
N LYS A 167 -17.05 12.17 -7.88
CA LYS A 167 -16.21 13.29 -7.40
C LYS A 167 -15.42 12.90 -6.15
N SER A 168 -16.05 12.21 -5.20
CA SER A 168 -15.37 11.74 -3.98
C SER A 168 -14.30 10.67 -4.27
N LEU A 169 -14.54 9.76 -5.21
CA LEU A 169 -13.54 8.77 -5.65
C LEU A 169 -12.30 9.45 -6.25
N ILE A 170 -12.51 10.43 -7.13
CA ILE A 170 -11.42 11.21 -7.73
C ILE A 170 -10.62 11.92 -6.63
N CYS A 171 -11.30 12.62 -5.71
CA CYS A 171 -10.64 13.28 -4.57
C CYS A 171 -9.85 12.30 -3.70
N ALA A 172 -10.37 11.10 -3.44
CA ALA A 172 -9.68 10.07 -2.68
C ALA A 172 -8.40 9.59 -3.39
N ILE A 173 -8.46 9.36 -4.71
CA ILE A 173 -7.28 8.98 -5.50
C ILE A 173 -6.23 10.11 -5.45
N TYR A 174 -6.62 11.36 -5.68
CA TYR A 174 -5.68 12.49 -5.58
C TYR A 174 -5.08 12.60 -4.18
N GLY A 175 -5.88 12.44 -3.13
CA GLY A 175 -5.41 12.44 -1.75
C GLY A 175 -4.37 11.36 -1.48
N THR A 176 -4.62 10.12 -1.91
CA THR A 176 -3.64 9.02 -1.76
C THR A 176 -2.36 9.26 -2.55
N VAL A 177 -2.45 9.80 -3.77
CA VAL A 177 -1.27 10.15 -4.56
C VAL A 177 -0.45 11.24 -3.87
N GLN A 178 -1.10 12.28 -3.34
CA GLN A 178 -0.41 13.37 -2.63
C GLN A 178 0.22 12.89 -1.33
N ALA A 179 -0.49 12.08 -0.55
CA ALA A 179 0.03 11.45 0.65
C ALA A 179 1.24 10.54 0.32
N TRP A 180 1.18 9.80 -0.80
CA TRP A 180 2.32 9.03 -1.30
C TRP A 180 3.54 9.92 -1.63
N ARG A 181 3.35 11.12 -2.20
CA ARG A 181 4.49 12.03 -2.47
C ARG A 181 5.22 12.44 -1.19
N VAL A 182 4.46 12.72 -0.13
CA VAL A 182 5.03 13.07 1.19
C VAL A 182 5.73 11.87 1.80
N PHE A 183 5.03 10.72 1.86
CA PHE A 183 5.56 9.47 2.42
C PHE A 183 6.84 9.03 1.72
N SER A 184 6.86 9.05 0.38
CA SER A 184 8.03 8.68 -0.41
C SER A 184 9.22 9.63 -0.20
N SER A 185 8.99 10.93 -0.01
CA SER A 185 10.05 11.90 0.32
C SER A 185 10.71 11.56 1.67
N VAL A 186 9.90 11.28 2.69
CA VAL A 186 10.38 10.90 4.03
C VAL A 186 11.12 9.56 3.99
N HIS A 187 10.56 8.54 3.34
CA HIS A 187 11.20 7.23 3.26
C HIS A 187 12.49 7.24 2.46
N ARG A 188 12.54 7.97 1.34
CA ARG A 188 13.75 8.10 0.53
C ARG A 188 14.88 8.73 1.34
N LYS A 189 14.58 9.73 2.18
CA LYS A 189 15.56 10.32 3.10
C LYS A 189 16.06 9.29 4.12
N ARG A 190 15.15 8.56 4.79
CA ARG A 190 15.53 7.51 5.77
C ARG A 190 16.40 6.42 5.14
N MET A 191 16.05 5.95 3.94
CA MET A 191 16.80 4.88 3.28
C MET A 191 18.21 5.31 2.86
N LYS A 192 18.43 6.59 2.51
CA LYS A 192 19.75 7.13 2.22
C LYS A 192 20.67 7.16 3.45
N HIS A 193 20.15 7.52 4.63
CA HIS A 193 20.94 7.53 5.86
C HIS A 193 21.38 6.13 6.31
N ILE A 194 20.59 5.10 6.03
CA ILE A 194 20.95 3.71 6.36
C ILE A 194 22.15 3.20 5.52
N GLY A 195 22.39 3.78 4.33
CA GLY A 195 23.53 3.42 3.48
C GLY A 195 24.80 4.23 3.72
N THR A 196 24.77 5.24 4.62
CA THR A 196 25.98 6.03 4.93
C THR A 196 26.87 5.31 5.95
N PRO A 197 28.21 5.30 5.78
CA PRO A 197 29.15 4.55 6.62
C PRO A 197 29.09 4.92 8.12
N GLU A 198 28.63 6.12 8.46
CA GLU A 198 28.38 6.54 9.85
C GLU A 198 27.25 5.74 10.53
N ALA A 199 26.17 5.42 9.82
CA ALA A 199 25.04 4.68 10.39
C ALA A 199 25.37 3.19 10.60
N THR A 200 26.15 2.60 9.69
CA THR A 200 26.66 1.22 9.85
C THR A 200 27.62 1.13 11.02
N THR A 201 28.46 2.14 11.24
CA THR A 201 29.36 2.18 12.40
C THR A 201 28.57 2.27 13.71
N GLN A 202 27.45 3.01 13.73
CA GLN A 202 26.56 3.08 14.89
C GLN A 202 25.72 1.81 15.11
N SER A 203 25.25 1.13 14.07
CA SER A 203 24.51 -0.13 14.22
C SER A 203 25.44 -1.26 14.69
N VAL A 204 26.64 -1.36 14.11
CA VAL A 204 27.66 -2.33 14.53
C VAL A 204 28.15 -2.04 15.95
N ALA A 205 28.30 -0.76 16.35
CA ALA A 205 28.62 -0.40 17.73
C ALA A 205 27.49 -0.77 18.72
N SER A 206 26.22 -0.63 18.33
CA SER A 206 25.07 -0.99 19.17
C SER A 206 24.89 -2.51 19.30
N GLU A 207 25.13 -3.27 18.23
CA GLU A 207 25.09 -4.74 18.23
C GLU A 207 26.28 -5.34 19.00
N THR A 208 27.49 -4.76 18.86
CA THR A 208 28.66 -5.18 19.66
C THR A 208 28.51 -4.83 21.13
N ALA A 209 27.95 -3.66 21.47
CA ALA A 209 27.65 -3.30 22.86
C ALA A 209 26.61 -4.24 23.49
N SER A 210 25.56 -4.62 22.75
CA SER A 210 24.53 -5.56 23.21
C SER A 210 25.07 -6.98 23.38
N SER A 211 25.94 -7.43 22.46
CA SER A 211 26.64 -8.73 22.55
C SER A 211 27.63 -8.81 23.71
N MET A 212 28.38 -7.73 23.97
CA MET A 212 29.30 -7.63 25.10
C MET A 212 28.56 -7.60 26.45
N ALA A 213 27.44 -6.89 26.54
CA ALA A 213 26.59 -6.87 27.73
C ALA A 213 25.98 -8.25 28.03
N ALA A 214 25.52 -8.97 27.00
CA ALA A 214 24.99 -10.32 27.15
C ALA A 214 26.07 -11.35 27.60
N SER A 215 27.31 -11.21 27.13
CA SER A 215 28.43 -12.06 27.53
C SER A 215 28.89 -11.78 28.98
N SER A 216 28.92 -10.52 29.39
CA SER A 216 29.28 -10.14 30.77
C SER A 216 28.23 -10.61 31.80
N ALA A 217 26.94 -10.50 31.47
CA ALA A 217 25.85 -11.02 32.30
C ALA A 217 25.88 -12.55 32.45
N ARG A 218 26.36 -13.29 31.45
CA ARG A 218 26.51 -14.75 31.50
C ARG A 218 27.70 -15.21 32.34
N SER A 219 28.73 -14.37 32.51
CA SER A 219 29.88 -14.67 33.38
C SER A 219 29.57 -14.45 34.87
N SER A 220 28.64 -13.56 35.23
CA SER A 220 28.32 -13.23 36.63
C SER A 220 27.31 -14.18 37.29
N ASN A 221 26.64 -15.04 36.52
CA ASN A 221 25.66 -16.03 37.01
C ASN A 221 26.23 -17.46 37.06
N GLY A 222 27.55 -17.62 36.90
CA GLY A 222 28.25 -18.91 36.85
C GLY A 222 29.18 -19.20 38.03
N GLU A 223 29.17 -18.36 39.08
CA GLU A 223 29.85 -18.59 40.37
C GLU A 223 28.84 -18.88 41.48
#